data_AF-A0ABD3Q3Q3-F1
#
_entry.id   AF-A0ABD3Q3Q3-F1
#
_cell.length_a   1.000
_cell.length_b   1.000
_cell.length_c   1.000
_cell.angle_alpha   90.00
_cell.angle_beta   90.00
_cell.angle_gamma   90.00
#
_symmetry.space_group_name_H-M   'P 1'
#
loop_
_entity.id
_entity.type
_entity.pdbx_description
1 polymer ?
#
loop_
_entity_poly.entity_id
_entity_poly.type
_entity_poly.pdbx_seq_one_letter_code
_entity_poly.pdbx_strand_id
1 'polypeptide(L)'
;MTLHHIRDKAKDSSSVPTWGQQKWTKRFSSYALGELNYIETLEQYTRHLRTFDIQDADFVVVPIPLSAAVFWGTGEDITSAFSHLLYNEEYFVQNSEKHLYFAIIEKLLRGDYTPIKHFSGLGLTLELLVALSKGIVVKDFDTHTFHQFVLNNSPNDWKQALTGPLFQHQWSLGFAQECNNPNYPFVDVSDFEDWKSKQLTIFYRTPHGTSLFNSTIYRHALAIDQDGIDLYFPNVSSVGFIIPYDQWLQNFQSSQFCVVVRGDNPTSRSLFAAIRMGCMPIIVSDSLPYYQPMFRSLLKYEDFSIMVDEKEYLLQPSKSLKNAINSLTLEELQSKVNGLALLQRILVLDHPKSLFIPAFVHETTTRQKDKFPYLFEDDHPSRLQEYQSFERNFYVTHDPILWTFA
;
A
#
# COMPACT_ATOMS: atom_id res chain seq x y z
N MET A 1 21.82 -0.23 -18.77
CA MET A 1 21.30 0.38 -20.03
C MET A 1 19.90 -0.10 -20.41
N THR A 2 19.62 -1.41 -20.39
CA THR A 2 18.38 -2.01 -20.91
C THR A 2 17.09 -1.55 -20.23
N LEU A 3 17.12 -0.84 -19.10
CA LEU A 3 15.88 -0.45 -18.40
C LEU A 3 15.59 1.05 -18.36
N HIS A 4 16.57 1.92 -18.66
CA HIS A 4 16.30 3.36 -18.77
C HIS A 4 15.23 3.63 -19.82
N HIS A 5 15.33 2.96 -20.97
CA HIS A 5 14.33 3.10 -22.03
C HIS A 5 12.93 2.63 -21.60
N ILE A 6 12.80 1.65 -20.69
CA ILE A 6 11.52 1.22 -20.12
C ILE A 6 10.95 2.29 -19.20
N ARG A 7 11.81 2.91 -18.37
CA ARG A 7 11.39 4.04 -17.52
C ARG A 7 10.92 5.22 -18.36
N ASP A 8 11.68 5.57 -19.39
CA ASP A 8 11.35 6.66 -20.33
C ASP A 8 10.01 6.38 -21.03
N LYS A 9 9.84 5.15 -21.55
CA LYS A 9 8.57 4.70 -22.15
C LYS A 9 7.41 4.73 -21.17
N ALA A 10 7.62 4.34 -19.92
CA ALA A 10 6.54 4.31 -18.93
C ALA A 10 6.06 5.73 -18.58
N LYS A 11 6.99 6.69 -18.52
CA LYS A 11 6.71 8.10 -18.20
C LYS A 11 6.17 8.90 -19.38
N ASP A 12 6.43 8.46 -20.60
CA ASP A 12 5.87 9.08 -21.78
C ASP A 12 4.36 8.80 -21.87
N SER A 13 3.55 9.81 -21.60
CA SER A 13 2.08 9.74 -21.68
C SER A 13 1.55 9.34 -23.07
N SER A 14 2.36 9.46 -24.12
CA SER A 14 2.01 9.02 -25.48
C SER A 14 2.33 7.54 -25.75
N SER A 15 3.16 6.94 -24.89
CA SER A 15 3.58 5.55 -25.00
C SER A 15 2.42 4.62 -24.65
N VAL A 16 2.07 3.74 -25.57
CA VAL A 16 1.10 2.67 -25.33
C VAL A 16 1.85 1.51 -24.68
N PRO A 17 1.44 1.05 -23.47
CA PRO A 17 2.01 -0.15 -22.89
C PRO A 17 1.95 -1.32 -23.89
N THR A 18 2.91 -2.23 -23.86
CA THR A 18 2.97 -3.44 -24.70
C THR A 18 1.63 -4.20 -24.69
N TRP A 19 0.94 -4.17 -23.56
CA TRP A 19 -0.38 -4.79 -23.35
C TRP A 19 -1.54 -3.77 -23.32
N GLY A 20 -1.34 -2.56 -23.84
CA GLY A 20 -2.14 -1.35 -23.59
C GLY A 20 -3.61 -1.40 -24.00
N GLN A 21 -4.01 -2.30 -24.89
CA GLN A 21 -5.42 -2.49 -25.25
C GLN A 21 -6.20 -3.35 -24.25
N GLN A 22 -5.52 -4.05 -23.35
CA GLN A 22 -6.19 -4.93 -22.40
C GLN A 22 -6.73 -4.14 -21.20
N LYS A 23 -7.95 -4.48 -20.75
CA LYS A 23 -8.63 -3.81 -19.62
C LYS A 23 -7.78 -3.81 -18.34
N TRP A 24 -7.01 -4.86 -18.10
CA TRP A 24 -6.14 -4.96 -16.93
C TRP A 24 -5.00 -3.94 -17.01
N THR A 25 -4.42 -3.68 -18.18
CA THR A 25 -3.33 -2.70 -18.32
C THR A 25 -3.73 -1.30 -17.90
N LYS A 26 -4.93 -0.85 -18.27
CA LYS A 26 -5.47 0.43 -17.79
C LYS A 26 -5.66 0.47 -16.27
N ARG A 27 -5.92 -0.69 -15.65
CA ARG A 27 -6.13 -0.81 -14.21
C ARG A 27 -4.81 -0.83 -13.42
N PHE A 28 -3.75 -1.40 -13.98
CA PHE A 28 -2.53 -1.73 -13.25
C PHE A 28 -1.30 -0.89 -13.62
N SER A 29 -1.33 -0.19 -14.76
CA SER A 29 -0.22 0.68 -15.21
C SER A 29 0.11 1.78 -14.20
N SER A 30 -0.88 2.32 -13.49
CA SER A 30 -0.64 3.31 -12.44
C SER A 30 0.24 2.77 -11.31
N TYR A 31 0.17 1.49 -10.96
CA TYR A 31 1.01 0.92 -9.91
C TYR A 31 2.44 0.71 -10.38
N ALA A 32 2.63 0.37 -11.66
CA ALA A 32 3.95 0.31 -12.24
C ALA A 32 4.61 1.69 -12.32
N LEU A 33 3.83 2.76 -12.52
CA LEU A 33 4.33 4.12 -12.34
C LEU A 33 4.71 4.41 -10.88
N GLY A 34 3.99 3.86 -9.92
CA GLY A 34 4.33 4.00 -8.50
C GLY A 34 5.61 3.30 -8.11
N GLU A 35 5.83 2.08 -8.60
CA GLU A 35 7.12 1.39 -8.50
C GLU A 35 8.28 2.30 -8.97
N LEU A 36 8.12 2.95 -10.12
CA LEU A 36 9.12 3.89 -10.63
C LEU A 36 9.33 5.08 -9.69
N ASN A 37 8.25 5.67 -9.17
CA ASN A 37 8.34 6.79 -8.23
C ASN A 37 9.09 6.40 -6.95
N TYR A 38 8.86 5.20 -6.40
CA TYR A 38 9.61 4.73 -5.23
C TYR A 38 11.09 4.53 -5.51
N ILE A 39 11.40 3.87 -6.63
CA ILE A 39 12.78 3.66 -7.06
C ILE A 39 13.49 5.00 -7.23
N GLU A 40 12.86 5.97 -7.89
CA GLU A 40 13.46 7.29 -8.10
C GLU A 40 13.60 8.10 -6.81
N THR A 41 12.63 7.97 -5.89
CA THR A 41 12.72 8.61 -4.57
C THR A 41 13.89 8.05 -3.78
N LEU A 42 14.11 6.73 -3.85
CA LEU A 42 15.31 6.10 -3.31
C LEU A 42 16.55 6.62 -4.05
N GLU A 43 16.59 6.61 -5.39
CA GLU A 43 17.77 7.02 -6.19
C GLU A 43 18.22 8.45 -5.90
N GLN A 44 17.29 9.36 -5.64
CA GLN A 44 17.56 10.76 -5.32
C GLN A 44 18.00 10.98 -3.86
N TYR A 45 17.78 10.00 -2.98
CA TYR A 45 18.19 10.11 -1.59
C TYR A 45 19.71 9.98 -1.44
N THR A 46 20.34 10.99 -0.86
CA THR A 46 21.81 11.12 -0.73
C THR A 46 22.28 11.34 0.71
N ARG A 47 21.39 11.14 1.70
CA ARG A 47 21.73 11.35 3.12
C ARG A 47 22.34 10.08 3.75
N HIS A 48 22.65 10.17 5.04
CA HIS A 48 23.43 9.21 5.84
C HIS A 48 22.93 7.74 5.92
N LEU A 49 21.76 7.40 5.37
CA LEU A 49 21.27 6.02 5.32
C LEU A 49 21.69 5.28 4.04
N ARG A 50 22.34 5.98 3.11
CA ARG A 50 22.78 5.40 1.84
C ARG A 50 24.31 5.29 1.82
N THR A 51 24.80 4.13 1.42
CA THR A 51 26.20 3.94 1.01
C THR A 51 26.28 3.84 -0.51
N PHE A 52 27.45 4.16 -1.07
CA PHE A 52 27.78 3.91 -2.48
C PHE A 52 28.74 2.74 -2.65
N ASP A 53 29.26 2.20 -1.53
CA ASP A 53 29.96 0.93 -1.54
C ASP A 53 28.94 -0.19 -1.34
N ILE A 54 28.83 -1.04 -2.35
CA ILE A 54 27.88 -2.16 -2.32
C ILE A 54 28.21 -3.18 -1.22
N GLN A 55 29.48 -3.29 -0.82
CA GLN A 55 29.92 -4.22 0.22
C GLN A 55 29.44 -3.82 1.62
N ASP A 56 29.27 -2.51 1.85
CA ASP A 56 28.83 -1.95 3.12
C ASP A 56 27.30 -1.97 3.29
N ALA A 57 26.55 -2.34 2.24
CA ALA A 57 25.09 -2.28 2.26
C ALA A 57 24.47 -3.47 3.01
N ASP A 58 23.49 -3.19 3.87
CA ASP A 58 22.61 -4.18 4.51
C ASP A 58 21.65 -4.82 3.51
N PHE A 59 21.21 -4.03 2.52
CA PHE A 59 20.45 -4.51 1.36
C PHE A 59 20.70 -3.63 0.13
N VAL A 60 20.48 -4.20 -1.05
CA VAL A 60 20.69 -3.55 -2.34
C VAL A 60 19.37 -3.44 -3.08
N VAL A 61 18.95 -2.22 -3.38
CA VAL A 61 17.76 -1.99 -4.21
C VAL A 61 18.11 -2.32 -5.66
N VAL A 62 17.42 -3.30 -6.22
CA VAL A 62 17.60 -3.68 -7.61
C VAL A 62 16.84 -2.69 -8.49
N PRO A 63 17.51 -1.90 -9.36
CA PRO A 63 16.91 -0.82 -10.14
C PRO A 63 16.09 -1.34 -11.33
N ILE A 64 15.64 -2.59 -11.27
CA ILE A 64 14.81 -3.23 -12.29
C ILE A 64 13.35 -3.07 -11.89
N PRO A 65 12.60 -2.15 -12.52
CA PRO A 65 11.18 -1.96 -12.20
C PRO A 65 10.40 -3.11 -12.84
N LEU A 66 10.25 -4.20 -12.11
CA LEU A 66 9.69 -5.45 -12.60
C LEU A 66 8.31 -5.23 -13.21
N SER A 67 7.52 -4.37 -12.59
CA SER A 67 6.17 -4.06 -12.99
C SER A 67 6.15 -3.18 -14.23
N ALA A 68 6.98 -2.14 -14.29
CA ALA A 68 7.11 -1.34 -15.50
C ALA A 68 7.67 -2.16 -16.69
N ALA A 69 8.60 -3.08 -16.44
CA ALA A 69 9.13 -3.96 -17.48
C ALA A 69 8.04 -4.90 -18.04
N VAL A 70 7.11 -5.38 -17.21
CA VAL A 70 5.95 -6.15 -17.67
C VAL A 70 5.05 -5.33 -18.61
N PHE A 71 4.88 -4.04 -18.34
CA PHE A 71 3.98 -3.18 -19.10
C PHE A 71 4.61 -2.54 -20.34
N TRP A 72 5.87 -2.15 -20.29
CA TRP A 72 6.55 -1.36 -21.34
C TRP A 72 7.82 -2.01 -21.89
N GLY A 73 8.23 -3.16 -21.34
CA GLY A 73 9.34 -3.97 -21.83
C GLY A 73 8.88 -5.21 -22.59
N THR A 74 9.85 -6.09 -22.83
CA THR A 74 9.69 -7.43 -23.39
C THR A 74 10.16 -8.49 -22.38
N GLY A 75 9.78 -9.75 -22.60
CA GLY A 75 10.33 -10.85 -21.80
C GLY A 75 11.85 -10.97 -21.93
N GLU A 76 12.42 -10.61 -23.08
CA GLU A 76 13.87 -10.59 -23.29
C GLU A 76 14.57 -9.51 -22.44
N ASP A 77 13.99 -8.31 -22.33
CA ASP A 77 14.52 -7.24 -21.47
C ASP A 77 14.64 -7.71 -20.01
N ILE A 78 13.59 -8.37 -19.51
CA ILE A 78 13.54 -8.93 -18.15
C ILE A 78 14.54 -10.08 -18.00
N THR A 79 14.51 -11.05 -18.91
CA THR A 79 15.38 -12.23 -18.86
C THR A 79 16.84 -11.82 -18.90
N SER A 80 17.22 -10.95 -19.84
CA SER A 80 18.59 -10.51 -20.03
C SER A 80 19.10 -9.72 -18.82
N ALA A 81 18.29 -8.78 -18.31
CA ALA A 81 18.67 -7.98 -17.16
C ALA A 81 18.89 -8.83 -15.89
N PHE A 82 17.94 -9.71 -15.55
CA PHE A 82 18.10 -10.56 -14.37
C PHE A 82 19.12 -11.67 -14.55
N SER A 83 19.28 -12.25 -15.74
CA SER A 83 20.29 -13.28 -15.97
C SER A 83 21.70 -12.69 -15.84
N HIS A 84 21.92 -11.49 -16.38
CA HIS A 84 23.19 -10.79 -16.19
C HIS A 84 23.43 -10.49 -14.71
N LEU A 85 22.45 -9.91 -14.03
CA LEU A 85 22.58 -9.54 -12.62
C LEU A 85 22.80 -10.77 -11.72
N LEU A 86 22.01 -11.83 -11.87
CA LEU A 86 21.98 -12.94 -10.92
C LEU A 86 22.99 -14.04 -11.23
N TYR A 87 23.59 -14.06 -12.42
CA TYR A 87 24.54 -15.10 -12.82
C TYR A 87 25.93 -14.59 -13.22
N ASN A 88 26.06 -13.31 -13.61
CA ASN A 88 27.33 -12.77 -14.09
C ASN A 88 27.96 -11.74 -13.13
N GLU A 89 27.17 -11.11 -12.25
CA GLU A 89 27.69 -10.18 -11.25
C GLU A 89 28.03 -10.91 -9.94
N GLU A 90 29.33 -10.97 -9.62
CA GLU A 90 29.85 -11.78 -8.50
C GLU A 90 29.18 -11.44 -7.15
N TYR A 91 29.03 -10.14 -6.85
CA TYR A 91 28.38 -9.69 -5.63
C TYR A 91 26.95 -10.22 -5.53
N PHE A 92 26.20 -10.16 -6.63
CA PHE A 92 24.79 -10.55 -6.68
C PHE A 92 24.64 -12.07 -6.53
N VAL A 93 25.54 -12.84 -7.12
CA VAL A 93 25.56 -14.29 -6.94
C VAL A 93 25.82 -14.65 -5.47
N GLN A 94 26.75 -13.96 -4.81
CA GLN A 94 27.18 -14.27 -3.45
C GLN A 94 26.23 -13.76 -2.35
N ASN A 95 25.47 -12.69 -2.59
CA ASN A 95 24.67 -11.98 -1.58
C ASN A 95 23.18 -11.89 -1.96
N SER A 96 22.64 -12.95 -2.57
CA SER A 96 21.28 -12.98 -3.12
C SER A 96 20.16 -12.60 -2.13
N GLU A 97 20.38 -12.80 -0.83
CA GLU A 97 19.48 -12.47 0.28
C GLU A 97 19.41 -10.96 0.58
N LYS A 98 20.39 -10.19 0.12
CA LYS A 98 20.42 -8.74 0.29
C LYS A 98 19.64 -8.00 -0.79
N HIS A 99 19.23 -8.66 -1.87
CA HIS A 99 18.61 -7.98 -3.00
C HIS A 99 17.16 -7.66 -2.70
N LEU A 100 16.79 -6.39 -2.87
CA LEU A 100 15.42 -5.92 -2.74
C LEU A 100 14.82 -5.67 -4.12
N TYR A 101 13.69 -6.32 -4.36
CA TYR A 101 12.90 -6.16 -5.58
C TYR A 101 11.56 -5.50 -5.25
N PHE A 102 11.13 -4.59 -6.11
CA PHE A 102 9.74 -4.13 -6.11
C PHE A 102 8.92 -5.04 -7.01
N ALA A 103 7.72 -5.40 -6.57
CA ALA A 103 6.77 -6.16 -7.36
C ALA A 103 5.33 -5.77 -7.02
N ILE A 104 4.57 -5.31 -8.02
CA ILE A 104 3.12 -5.12 -7.86
C ILE A 104 2.32 -6.39 -8.14
N ILE A 105 2.96 -7.38 -8.79
CA ILE A 105 2.28 -8.58 -9.28
C ILE A 105 2.39 -9.69 -8.24
N GLU A 106 1.39 -9.80 -7.37
CA GLU A 106 1.31 -10.84 -6.34
C GLU A 106 1.36 -12.26 -6.91
N LYS A 107 0.91 -12.46 -8.16
CA LYS A 107 1.03 -13.77 -8.84
C LYS A 107 2.47 -14.26 -8.99
N LEU A 108 3.48 -13.38 -8.96
CA LEU A 108 4.89 -13.77 -8.92
C LEU A 108 5.30 -14.33 -7.55
N LEU A 109 4.48 -14.12 -6.53
CA LEU A 109 4.81 -14.33 -5.12
C LEU A 109 3.98 -15.45 -4.49
N ARG A 110 2.95 -15.94 -5.19
CA ARG A 110 2.25 -17.18 -4.80
C ARG A 110 3.19 -18.35 -5.00
N GLY A 111 3.46 -19.08 -3.93
CA GLY A 111 4.34 -20.25 -3.91
C GLY A 111 3.80 -21.47 -4.67
N ASP A 112 2.66 -21.34 -5.38
CA ASP A 112 2.22 -22.39 -6.28
C ASP A 112 2.98 -22.27 -7.62
N TYR A 113 3.72 -23.31 -7.98
CA TYR A 113 4.47 -23.36 -9.24
C TYR A 113 3.56 -23.42 -10.49
N THR A 114 2.25 -23.58 -10.29
CA THR A 114 1.23 -23.69 -11.35
C THR A 114 1.09 -22.41 -12.20
N PRO A 115 1.03 -21.19 -11.61
CA PRO A 115 1.05 -19.93 -12.34
C PRO A 115 2.31 -19.66 -13.17
N ILE A 116 3.44 -20.34 -12.94
CA ILE A 116 4.70 -20.10 -13.68
C ILE A 116 4.53 -20.33 -15.19
N LYS A 117 3.61 -21.22 -15.61
CA LYS A 117 3.27 -21.39 -17.03
C LYS A 117 2.71 -20.11 -17.66
N HIS A 118 1.98 -19.29 -16.90
CA HIS A 118 1.44 -18.00 -17.35
C HIS A 118 2.50 -16.89 -17.38
N PHE A 119 3.63 -17.08 -16.69
CA PHE A 119 4.74 -16.13 -16.62
C PHE A 119 5.84 -16.34 -17.64
N SER A 120 5.82 -17.48 -18.36
CA SER A 120 6.74 -17.71 -19.48
C SER A 120 6.71 -16.58 -20.53
N GLY A 121 5.55 -15.95 -20.74
CA GLY A 121 5.40 -14.78 -21.62
C GLY A 121 6.00 -13.47 -21.08
N LEU A 122 6.40 -13.42 -19.80
CA LEU A 122 7.02 -12.26 -19.16
C LEU A 122 8.54 -12.40 -19.01
N GLY A 123 9.16 -13.46 -19.56
CA GLY A 123 10.61 -13.65 -19.46
C GLY A 123 11.13 -14.07 -18.08
N LEU A 124 10.23 -14.42 -17.14
CA LEU A 124 10.63 -14.96 -15.83
C LEU A 124 10.56 -16.48 -15.89
N THR A 125 11.70 -17.10 -16.17
CA THR A 125 11.84 -18.56 -16.10
C THR A 125 11.71 -19.04 -14.66
N LEU A 126 11.39 -20.33 -14.47
CA LEU A 126 11.39 -20.95 -13.14
C LEU A 126 12.75 -20.77 -12.43
N GLU A 127 13.84 -20.93 -13.17
CA GLU A 127 15.19 -20.76 -12.65
C GLU A 127 15.44 -19.33 -12.14
N LEU A 128 15.06 -18.32 -12.93
CA LEU A 128 15.15 -16.92 -12.51
C LEU A 128 14.26 -16.64 -11.29
N LEU A 129 13.05 -17.18 -11.24
CA LEU A 129 12.16 -17.01 -10.08
C LEU A 129 12.76 -17.60 -8.81
N VAL A 130 13.38 -18.79 -8.89
CA VAL A 130 14.08 -19.41 -7.76
C VAL A 130 15.33 -18.60 -7.35
N ALA A 131 16.03 -17.99 -8.31
CA ALA A 131 17.15 -17.11 -7.99
C ALA A 131 16.69 -15.82 -7.30
N LEU A 132 15.64 -15.18 -7.81
CA LEU A 132 15.02 -13.99 -7.22
C LEU A 132 14.49 -14.25 -5.81
N SER A 133 13.88 -15.42 -5.60
CA SER A 133 13.19 -15.78 -4.37
C SER A 133 14.06 -15.80 -3.11
N LYS A 134 15.38 -15.81 -3.29
CA LYS A 134 16.36 -15.71 -2.21
C LYS A 134 16.39 -14.31 -1.59
N GLY A 135 16.02 -13.27 -2.33
CA GLY A 135 16.03 -11.89 -1.86
C GLY A 135 14.76 -11.46 -1.12
N ILE A 136 14.55 -10.16 -1.08
CA ILE A 136 13.47 -9.45 -0.39
C ILE A 136 12.52 -8.89 -1.43
N VAL A 137 11.21 -9.04 -1.22
CA VAL A 137 10.21 -8.39 -2.09
C VAL A 137 9.39 -7.36 -1.32
N VAL A 138 9.35 -6.16 -1.88
CA VAL A 138 8.41 -5.11 -1.48
C VAL A 138 7.22 -5.12 -2.41
N LYS A 139 6.04 -5.32 -1.83
CA LYS A 139 4.78 -5.49 -2.55
C LYS A 139 3.99 -4.19 -2.60
N ASP A 140 3.39 -3.95 -3.76
CA ASP A 140 2.24 -3.05 -3.92
C ASP A 140 1.04 -3.91 -4.34
N PHE A 141 0.13 -4.19 -3.40
CA PHE A 141 -0.79 -5.35 -3.46
C PHE A 141 -1.98 -5.15 -4.43
N ASP A 142 -2.43 -6.19 -5.14
CA ASP A 142 -3.82 -6.35 -5.62
C ASP A 142 -4.17 -7.84 -5.76
N THR A 143 -5.12 -8.36 -4.97
CA THR A 143 -5.58 -9.76 -5.08
C THR A 143 -7.10 -9.92 -5.04
N HIS A 144 -7.74 -10.04 -6.20
CA HIS A 144 -9.15 -10.43 -6.31
C HIS A 144 -9.45 -11.86 -5.77
N THR A 145 -8.49 -12.78 -5.81
CA THR A 145 -8.70 -14.20 -5.46
C THR A 145 -8.50 -14.52 -3.97
N PHE A 146 -7.69 -13.74 -3.25
CA PHE A 146 -7.50 -13.92 -1.81
C PHE A 146 -8.80 -13.67 -1.05
N HIS A 147 -9.64 -12.74 -1.54
CA HIS A 147 -10.95 -12.43 -0.98
C HIS A 147 -11.92 -13.61 -1.05
N GLN A 148 -12.07 -14.27 -2.20
CA GLN A 148 -12.89 -15.49 -2.29
C GLN A 148 -12.32 -16.63 -1.46
N PHE A 149 -11.00 -16.75 -1.39
CA PHE A 149 -10.36 -17.78 -0.58
C PHE A 149 -10.63 -17.57 0.92
N VAL A 150 -10.42 -16.35 1.44
CA VAL A 150 -10.69 -16.01 2.86
C VAL A 150 -12.18 -16.11 3.21
N LEU A 151 -13.10 -15.85 2.26
CA LEU A 151 -14.53 -15.97 2.52
C LEU A 151 -15.07 -17.40 2.42
N ASN A 152 -14.54 -18.21 1.51
CA ASN A 152 -14.98 -19.60 1.34
C ASN A 152 -14.36 -20.56 2.35
N ASN A 153 -13.37 -20.11 3.11
CA ASN A 153 -12.67 -20.91 4.09
C ASN A 153 -12.80 -20.21 5.47
N SER A 154 -12.85 -20.98 6.56
CA SER A 154 -13.01 -20.42 7.91
C SER A 154 -11.93 -19.37 8.21
N PRO A 155 -12.13 -18.40 9.13
CA PRO A 155 -11.06 -17.52 9.63
C PRO A 155 -9.82 -18.26 10.15
N ASN A 156 -9.88 -19.57 10.36
CA ASN A 156 -8.75 -20.42 10.71
C ASN A 156 -8.07 -21.09 9.51
N ASP A 157 -8.73 -21.18 8.36
CA ASP A 157 -8.27 -21.92 7.18
C ASP A 157 -7.42 -21.06 6.25
N TRP A 158 -7.43 -19.73 6.37
CA TRP A 158 -6.52 -18.91 5.57
C TRP A 158 -5.05 -19.22 5.85
N LYS A 159 -4.74 -19.70 7.08
CA LYS A 159 -3.43 -20.21 7.47
C LYS A 159 -3.01 -21.45 6.65
N GLN A 160 -3.96 -22.21 6.10
CA GLN A 160 -3.70 -23.47 5.40
C GLN A 160 -3.45 -23.33 3.89
N ALA A 161 -3.97 -22.31 3.19
CA ALA A 161 -3.67 -22.12 1.76
C ALA A 161 -2.49 -21.20 1.45
N LEU A 162 -1.73 -20.83 2.48
CA LEU A 162 -0.35 -20.42 2.28
C LEU A 162 0.46 -21.66 1.88
N THR A 163 0.37 -22.06 0.60
CA THR A 163 1.54 -22.69 -0.03
C THR A 163 2.71 -21.75 0.27
N GLY A 164 3.76 -22.28 0.91
CA GLY A 164 4.83 -21.46 1.48
C GLY A 164 5.29 -20.40 0.46
N PRO A 165 5.44 -19.13 0.88
CA PRO A 165 5.69 -18.06 -0.07
C PRO A 165 6.97 -18.35 -0.85
N LEU A 166 6.97 -18.00 -2.15
CA LEU A 166 8.17 -18.17 -2.97
C LEU A 166 9.34 -17.39 -2.34
N PHE A 167 9.10 -16.16 -1.90
CA PHE A 167 10.07 -15.31 -1.22
C PHE A 167 9.99 -15.49 0.29
N GLN A 168 11.14 -15.74 0.91
CA GLN A 168 11.26 -15.79 2.35
C GLN A 168 10.94 -14.43 2.97
N HIS A 169 11.62 -13.37 2.53
CA HIS A 169 11.42 -12.02 3.08
C HIS A 169 10.52 -11.19 2.17
N GLN A 170 9.42 -10.70 2.71
CA GLN A 170 8.50 -9.86 1.96
C GLN A 170 7.69 -8.95 2.87
N TRP A 171 7.36 -7.77 2.37
CA TRP A 171 6.46 -6.84 3.05
C TRP A 171 5.71 -5.98 2.04
N SER A 172 4.83 -5.09 2.50
CA SER A 172 3.91 -4.34 1.65
C SER A 172 3.94 -2.85 1.96
N LEU A 173 3.96 -2.04 0.91
CA LEU A 173 3.70 -0.60 0.96
C LEU A 173 2.20 -0.27 1.00
N GLY A 174 1.38 -1.29 0.74
CA GLY A 174 -0.05 -1.25 0.93
C GLY A 174 -0.83 -0.56 -0.16
N PHE A 175 -0.28 -0.26 -1.34
CA PHE A 175 -0.90 0.56 -2.41
C PHE A 175 -0.60 2.05 -2.34
N ALA A 176 0.56 2.40 -1.80
CA ALA A 176 0.93 3.78 -1.50
C ALA A 176 1.07 4.68 -2.75
N GLN A 177 1.01 4.14 -3.97
CA GLN A 177 1.05 4.99 -5.17
C GLN A 177 -0.19 5.87 -5.25
N GLU A 178 -1.32 5.42 -4.70
CA GLU A 178 -2.52 6.25 -4.60
C GLU A 178 -2.33 7.43 -3.63
N CYS A 179 -1.43 7.32 -2.65
CA CYS A 179 -1.01 8.44 -1.80
C CYS A 179 -0.14 9.47 -2.56
N ASN A 180 0.30 9.13 -3.76
CA ASN A 180 1.14 9.94 -4.64
C ASN A 180 0.44 10.29 -5.95
N ASN A 181 -0.88 10.11 -6.00
CA ASN A 181 -1.69 10.46 -7.15
C ASN A 181 -1.80 11.99 -7.25
N PRO A 182 -1.29 12.62 -8.33
CA PRO A 182 -1.29 14.08 -8.47
C PRO A 182 -2.70 14.68 -8.59
N ASN A 183 -3.72 13.86 -8.85
CA ASN A 183 -5.11 14.30 -8.90
C ASN A 183 -5.71 14.52 -7.50
N TYR A 184 -5.03 14.08 -6.44
CA TYR A 184 -5.47 14.29 -5.06
C TYR A 184 -4.62 15.41 -4.45
N PRO A 185 -5.21 16.50 -3.94
CA PRO A 185 -4.45 17.52 -3.24
C PRO A 185 -3.88 16.95 -1.95
N PHE A 186 -2.68 17.37 -1.59
CA PHE A 186 -2.11 17.07 -0.28
C PHE A 186 -2.66 18.07 0.74
N VAL A 187 -3.12 17.55 1.88
CA VAL A 187 -3.64 18.35 3.00
C VAL A 187 -2.91 17.90 4.26
N ASP A 188 -2.00 18.73 4.74
CA ASP A 188 -1.24 18.46 5.96
C ASP A 188 -2.17 18.41 7.18
N VAL A 189 -2.05 17.38 8.02
CA VAL A 189 -2.84 17.23 9.26
C VAL A 189 -1.99 17.29 10.52
N SER A 190 -0.76 17.83 10.41
CA SER A 190 0.13 18.00 11.56
C SER A 190 -0.37 19.02 12.59
N ASP A 191 -1.29 19.91 12.22
CA ASP A 191 -2.01 20.78 13.15
C ASP A 191 -3.39 20.19 13.49
N PHE A 192 -3.54 19.76 14.74
CA PHE A 192 -4.78 19.18 15.23
C PHE A 192 -5.95 20.18 15.26
N GLU A 193 -5.71 21.45 15.58
CA GLU A 193 -6.79 22.45 15.65
C GLU A 193 -7.27 22.83 14.24
N ASP A 194 -6.35 22.91 13.27
CA ASP A 194 -6.73 23.06 11.84
C ASP A 194 -7.58 21.87 11.38
N TRP A 195 -7.12 20.63 11.63
CA TRP A 195 -7.88 19.43 11.28
C TRP A 195 -9.25 19.39 11.97
N LYS A 196 -9.33 19.78 13.23
CA LYS A 196 -10.56 19.83 14.02
C LYS A 196 -11.53 20.92 13.54
N SER A 197 -11.03 21.97 12.89
CA SER A 197 -11.84 23.04 12.28
C SER A 197 -12.55 22.62 10.99
N LYS A 198 -12.15 21.48 10.39
CA LYS A 198 -12.82 20.91 9.22
C LYS A 198 -14.30 20.62 9.49
N GLN A 199 -15.08 20.49 8.42
CA GLN A 199 -16.49 20.17 8.55
C GLN A 199 -16.66 18.77 9.16
N LEU A 200 -17.43 18.68 10.25
CA LEU A 200 -17.84 17.40 10.84
C LEU A 200 -18.82 16.70 9.88
N THR A 201 -18.25 16.08 8.85
CA THR A 201 -18.94 15.37 7.80
C THR A 201 -18.32 14.00 7.65
N ILE A 202 -19.17 12.99 7.49
CA ILE A 202 -18.79 11.63 7.09
C ILE A 202 -18.98 11.54 5.58
N PHE A 203 -17.88 11.54 4.84
CA PHE A 203 -17.91 11.48 3.38
C PHE A 203 -17.87 10.03 2.89
N TYR A 204 -18.75 9.67 1.94
CA TYR A 204 -18.70 8.34 1.31
C TYR A 204 -19.29 8.31 -0.10
N ARG A 205 -18.47 8.12 -1.12
CA ARG A 205 -18.96 7.93 -2.51
C ARG A 205 -18.99 6.46 -2.89
N THR A 206 -20.13 5.98 -3.38
CA THR A 206 -20.27 4.63 -3.95
C THR A 206 -20.70 4.69 -5.42
N PRO A 207 -20.26 3.79 -6.31
CA PRO A 207 -20.82 3.67 -7.65
C PRO A 207 -22.16 2.94 -7.65
N HIS A 208 -22.98 3.16 -8.69
CA HIS A 208 -24.23 2.41 -8.92
C HIS A 208 -23.99 0.92 -9.24
N GLY A 209 -22.85 0.61 -9.85
CA GLY A 209 -22.57 -0.74 -10.34
C GLY A 209 -22.48 -1.76 -9.20
N THR A 210 -22.93 -2.99 -9.49
CA THR A 210 -22.66 -4.13 -8.63
C THR A 210 -21.18 -4.49 -8.71
N SER A 211 -20.70 -5.05 -7.62
CA SER A 211 -19.36 -5.56 -7.47
C SER A 211 -19.38 -7.07 -7.77
N LEU A 212 -18.39 -7.56 -8.53
CA LEU A 212 -18.17 -8.94 -8.95
C LEU A 212 -18.09 -9.93 -7.78
N PHE A 213 -17.50 -9.54 -6.64
CA PHE A 213 -17.29 -10.39 -5.46
C PHE A 213 -18.22 -10.03 -4.31
N ASN A 214 -19.41 -9.53 -4.63
CA ASN A 214 -20.48 -9.25 -3.69
C ASN A 214 -20.14 -8.20 -2.60
N SER A 215 -19.11 -7.36 -2.78
CA SER A 215 -18.89 -6.22 -1.89
C SER A 215 -20.00 -5.15 -1.99
N THR A 216 -20.88 -5.27 -2.99
CA THR A 216 -22.07 -4.43 -3.18
C THR A 216 -22.89 -4.27 -1.91
N ILE A 217 -23.09 -5.34 -1.13
CA ILE A 217 -23.92 -5.30 0.09
C ILE A 217 -23.37 -4.30 1.11
N TYR A 218 -22.04 -4.22 1.27
CA TYR A 218 -21.39 -3.26 2.15
C TYR A 218 -21.40 -1.86 1.55
N ARG A 219 -21.07 -1.77 0.26
CA ARG A 219 -20.93 -0.48 -0.42
C ARG A 219 -22.24 0.27 -0.53
N HIS A 220 -23.36 -0.44 -0.70
CA HIS A 220 -24.68 0.15 -0.86
C HIS A 220 -25.43 0.25 0.46
N ALA A 221 -24.97 -0.39 1.55
CA ALA A 221 -25.63 -0.36 2.86
C ALA A 221 -25.96 1.08 3.32
N LEU A 222 -24.97 1.99 3.31
CA LEU A 222 -25.17 3.38 3.71
C LEU A 222 -26.06 4.17 2.73
N ALA A 223 -26.09 3.80 1.45
CA ALA A 223 -26.93 4.45 0.45
C ALA A 223 -28.40 4.00 0.52
N ILE A 224 -28.67 2.84 1.13
CA ILE A 224 -30.01 2.25 1.29
C ILE A 224 -30.58 2.56 2.68
N ASP A 225 -29.75 2.93 3.64
CA ASP A 225 -30.13 3.30 5.01
C ASP A 225 -30.91 4.63 5.04
N GLN A 226 -32.22 4.57 4.79
CA GLN A 226 -33.13 5.72 4.68
C GLN A 226 -33.23 6.53 5.97
N ASP A 227 -33.03 5.90 7.13
CA ASP A 227 -33.09 6.55 8.46
C ASP A 227 -31.81 7.35 8.79
N GLY A 228 -30.74 7.18 8.02
CA GLY A 228 -29.43 7.79 8.23
C GLY A 228 -29.17 9.11 7.49
N ILE A 229 -29.99 9.43 6.49
CA ILE A 229 -29.81 10.58 5.60
C ILE A 229 -30.11 11.91 6.32
N ASP A 230 -30.91 11.89 7.39
CA ASP A 230 -31.32 13.09 8.13
C ASP A 230 -30.51 13.35 9.42
N LEU A 231 -29.66 12.42 9.86
CA LEU A 231 -29.03 12.52 11.20
C LEU A 231 -27.73 13.33 11.27
N TYR A 232 -27.13 13.74 10.14
CA TYR A 232 -25.80 14.40 10.15
C TYR A 232 -25.56 15.46 9.07
N PHE A 233 -26.51 15.74 8.18
CA PHE A 233 -26.20 16.47 6.96
C PHE A 233 -26.97 17.78 6.87
N PRO A 234 -26.54 18.83 7.59
CA PRO A 234 -27.18 20.15 7.46
C PRO A 234 -27.03 20.72 6.05
N ASN A 235 -26.20 20.13 5.19
CA ASN A 235 -26.26 20.19 3.73
C ASN A 235 -25.65 18.90 3.16
N VAL A 236 -26.45 18.03 2.55
CA VAL A 236 -26.06 16.90 1.67
C VAL A 236 -24.88 16.05 2.18
N SER A 237 -25.20 14.92 2.80
CA SER A 237 -24.29 13.77 2.79
C SER A 237 -23.78 13.62 1.39
N SER A 238 -22.48 13.65 1.20
CA SER A 238 -21.91 13.17 -0.05
C SER A 238 -21.94 11.63 -0.11
N VAL A 239 -22.97 11.02 0.49
CA VAL A 239 -23.39 9.63 0.34
C VAL A 239 -24.19 9.59 -0.94
N GLY A 240 -23.51 9.35 -2.04
CA GLY A 240 -24.11 9.53 -3.35
C GLY A 240 -23.53 8.60 -4.38
N PHE A 241 -24.40 8.14 -5.26
CA PHE A 241 -24.01 7.38 -6.42
C PHE A 241 -23.31 8.24 -7.49
N ILE A 242 -23.63 9.54 -7.50
CA ILE A 242 -23.19 10.50 -8.50
C ILE A 242 -22.81 11.79 -7.78
N ILE A 243 -21.51 12.08 -7.74
CA ILE A 243 -20.95 13.37 -7.31
C ILE A 243 -19.94 13.75 -8.39
N PRO A 244 -20.06 14.94 -9.01
CA PRO A 244 -19.05 15.46 -9.94
C PRO A 244 -17.65 15.42 -9.31
N TYR A 245 -16.63 15.21 -10.12
CA TYR A 245 -15.28 15.00 -9.61
C TYR A 245 -14.77 16.16 -8.74
N ASP A 246 -14.97 17.41 -9.17
CA ASP A 246 -14.51 18.59 -8.44
C ASP A 246 -15.23 18.75 -7.09
N GLN A 247 -16.54 18.48 -7.07
CA GLN A 247 -17.32 18.48 -5.84
C GLN A 247 -16.91 17.34 -4.91
N TRP A 248 -16.63 16.16 -5.46
CA TRP A 248 -16.08 15.04 -4.70
C TRP A 248 -14.76 15.43 -4.05
N LEU A 249 -13.85 16.05 -4.81
CA LEU A 249 -12.54 16.47 -4.32
C LEU A 249 -12.66 17.49 -3.18
N GLN A 250 -13.47 18.53 -3.39
CA GLN A 250 -13.70 19.58 -2.41
C GLN A 250 -14.28 19.02 -1.10
N ASN A 251 -15.35 18.23 -1.21
CA ASN A 251 -16.04 17.68 -0.04
C ASN A 251 -15.18 16.65 0.70
N PHE A 252 -14.41 15.84 -0.03
CA PHE A 252 -13.52 14.85 0.57
C PHE A 252 -12.38 15.53 1.34
N GLN A 253 -11.80 16.61 0.79
CA GLN A 253 -10.75 17.40 1.44
C GLN A 253 -11.24 18.16 2.68
N SER A 254 -12.47 18.70 2.64
CA SER A 254 -13.04 19.49 3.74
C SER A 254 -13.65 18.66 4.87
N SER A 255 -13.78 17.34 4.69
CA SER A 255 -14.39 16.43 5.66
C SER A 255 -13.39 15.98 6.73
N GLN A 256 -13.87 15.87 7.96
CA GLN A 256 -13.11 15.23 9.05
C GLN A 256 -12.98 13.73 8.84
N PHE A 257 -14.05 13.07 8.38
CA PHE A 257 -14.11 11.61 8.30
C PHE A 257 -14.48 11.12 6.91
N CYS A 258 -13.80 10.08 6.43
CA CYS A 258 -14.05 9.46 5.14
C CYS A 258 -14.25 7.95 5.31
N VAL A 259 -15.39 7.45 4.86
CA VAL A 259 -15.71 6.01 4.98
C VAL A 259 -14.95 5.23 3.93
N VAL A 260 -14.24 4.21 4.39
CA VAL A 260 -13.45 3.27 3.61
C VAL A 260 -14.08 1.90 3.78
N VAL A 261 -15.06 1.62 2.92
CA VAL A 261 -15.77 0.33 2.92
C VAL A 261 -14.98 -0.69 2.11
N ARG A 262 -15.01 -1.95 2.55
CA ARG A 262 -14.43 -3.06 1.78
C ARG A 262 -14.89 -3.05 0.32
N GLY A 263 -13.93 -3.25 -0.56
CA GLY A 263 -14.17 -3.47 -1.98
C GLY A 263 -14.19 -4.96 -2.33
N ASP A 264 -14.41 -5.21 -3.61
CA ASP A 264 -14.17 -6.51 -4.25
C ASP A 264 -12.69 -6.87 -4.33
N ASN A 265 -11.87 -5.84 -4.38
CA ASN A 265 -10.44 -5.96 -4.34
C ASN A 265 -9.97 -5.54 -2.95
N PRO A 266 -8.94 -6.21 -2.42
CA PRO A 266 -8.28 -5.91 -1.16
C PRO A 266 -7.44 -4.62 -1.22
N THR A 267 -7.79 -3.71 -2.13
CA THR A 267 -7.10 -2.45 -2.33
C THR A 267 -8.12 -1.35 -2.17
N SER A 268 -7.92 -0.52 -1.17
CA SER A 268 -8.81 0.61 -0.97
C SER A 268 -8.15 1.90 -1.44
N ARG A 269 -8.35 2.26 -2.72
CA ARG A 269 -7.89 3.55 -3.26
C ARG A 269 -8.40 4.74 -2.43
N SER A 270 -9.60 4.61 -1.86
CA SER A 270 -10.18 5.62 -0.98
C SER A 270 -9.43 5.75 0.35
N LEU A 271 -8.76 4.70 0.84
CA LEU A 271 -7.90 4.81 2.02
C LEU A 271 -6.73 5.75 1.78
N PHE A 272 -6.00 5.57 0.68
CA PHE A 272 -4.86 6.42 0.34
C PHE A 272 -5.27 7.84 -0.03
N ALA A 273 -6.41 7.99 -0.70
CA ALA A 273 -7.01 9.30 -0.91
C ALA A 273 -7.33 10.00 0.44
N ALA A 274 -7.92 9.27 1.40
CA ALA A 274 -8.20 9.73 2.77
C ALA A 274 -6.93 10.17 3.48
N ILE A 275 -5.88 9.35 3.43
CA ILE A 275 -4.57 9.67 4.00
C ILE A 275 -3.99 10.94 3.37
N ARG A 276 -3.87 11.01 2.04
CA ARG A 276 -3.27 12.17 1.36
C ARG A 276 -4.03 13.49 1.59
N MET A 277 -5.37 13.43 1.58
CA MET A 277 -6.25 14.59 1.78
C MET A 277 -6.57 14.87 3.26
N GLY A 278 -5.95 14.16 4.18
CA GLY A 278 -6.08 14.43 5.61
C GLY A 278 -7.50 14.20 6.15
N CYS A 279 -8.26 13.31 5.52
CA CYS A 279 -9.58 12.89 5.96
C CYS A 279 -9.43 11.61 6.78
N MET A 280 -9.83 11.59 8.05
CA MET A 280 -9.62 10.44 8.93
C MET A 280 -10.41 9.23 8.41
N PRO A 281 -9.75 8.11 8.09
CA PRO A 281 -10.44 6.94 7.60
C PRO A 281 -11.35 6.33 8.67
N ILE A 282 -12.59 6.04 8.30
CA ILE A 282 -13.48 5.13 9.02
C ILE A 282 -13.57 3.86 8.20
N ILE A 283 -12.93 2.80 8.66
CA ILE A 283 -12.72 1.58 7.90
C ILE A 283 -13.77 0.56 8.27
N VAL A 284 -14.57 0.17 7.28
CA VAL A 284 -15.53 -0.93 7.36
C VAL A 284 -14.94 -2.10 6.58
N SER A 285 -13.90 -2.71 7.15
CA SER A 285 -13.30 -3.93 6.62
C SER A 285 -12.44 -4.64 7.66
N ASP A 286 -12.96 -5.71 8.27
CA ASP A 286 -12.26 -6.49 9.30
C ASP A 286 -10.99 -7.16 8.75
N SER A 287 -10.98 -7.39 7.43
CA SER A 287 -9.89 -8.09 6.74
C SER A 287 -8.78 -7.16 6.22
N LEU A 288 -9.01 -5.84 6.13
CA LEU A 288 -8.08 -4.87 5.53
C LEU A 288 -6.67 -4.86 6.16
N PRO A 289 -6.53 -4.86 7.50
CA PRO A 289 -5.21 -4.92 8.14
C PRO A 289 -4.38 -6.16 7.77
N TYR A 290 -5.06 -7.26 7.46
CA TYR A 290 -4.43 -8.53 7.10
C TYR A 290 -3.92 -8.51 5.67
N TYR A 291 -4.75 -8.15 4.70
CA TYR A 291 -4.35 -8.24 3.28
C TYR A 291 -3.61 -7.02 2.76
N GLN A 292 -3.74 -5.85 3.40
CA GLN A 292 -3.07 -4.62 2.99
C GLN A 292 -2.23 -4.03 4.12
N PRO A 293 -1.20 -4.74 4.60
CA PRO A 293 -0.28 -4.16 5.57
C PRO A 293 0.46 -2.96 5.00
N MET A 294 0.63 -1.96 5.86
CA MET A 294 1.43 -0.76 5.62
C MET A 294 2.39 -0.61 6.79
N PHE A 295 3.70 -0.72 6.55
CA PHE A 295 4.73 -0.44 7.55
C PHE A 295 4.40 -1.00 8.95
N ARG A 296 4.15 -2.31 9.03
CA ARG A 296 3.60 -2.96 10.25
C ARG A 296 4.47 -2.79 11.49
N SER A 297 5.78 -2.61 11.30
CA SER A 297 6.69 -2.33 12.42
C SER A 297 6.48 -0.93 13.01
N LEU A 298 5.85 -0.02 12.24
CA LEU A 298 5.71 1.40 12.54
C LEU A 298 4.30 1.86 12.82
N LEU A 299 3.25 1.20 12.35
CA LEU A 299 1.87 1.66 12.56
C LEU A 299 0.87 0.50 12.50
N LYS A 300 -0.14 0.58 13.35
CA LYS A 300 -1.37 -0.21 13.24
C LYS A 300 -2.48 0.61 12.60
N TYR A 301 -3.51 -0.07 12.08
CA TYR A 301 -4.65 0.62 11.48
C TYR A 301 -5.40 1.48 12.51
N GLU A 302 -5.48 1.03 13.75
CA GLU A 302 -6.13 1.74 14.86
C GLU A 302 -5.39 3.02 15.25
N ASP A 303 -4.10 3.15 14.90
CA ASP A 303 -3.28 4.32 15.24
C ASP A 303 -3.69 5.55 14.41
N PHE A 304 -4.29 5.39 13.23
CA PHE A 304 -4.64 6.49 12.31
C PHE A 304 -6.08 6.46 11.77
N SER A 305 -6.86 5.45 12.14
CA SER A 305 -8.22 5.25 11.64
C SER A 305 -9.19 4.79 12.73
N ILE A 306 -10.48 4.77 12.39
CA ILE A 306 -11.55 4.21 13.20
C ILE A 306 -12.00 2.91 12.53
N MET A 307 -11.88 1.78 13.21
CA MET A 307 -12.33 0.49 12.70
C MET A 307 -13.80 0.26 13.10
N VAL A 308 -14.62 -0.19 12.15
CA VAL A 308 -16.04 -0.51 12.36
C VAL A 308 -16.30 -1.92 11.87
N ASP A 309 -16.87 -2.74 12.76
CA ASP A 309 -17.20 -4.14 12.50
C ASP A 309 -18.17 -4.26 11.31
N GLU A 310 -17.84 -5.15 10.38
CA GLU A 310 -18.61 -5.33 9.15
C GLU A 310 -20.05 -5.79 9.41
N LYS A 311 -20.28 -6.62 10.43
CA LYS A 311 -21.60 -7.14 10.79
C LYS A 311 -22.46 -6.07 11.45
N GLU A 312 -21.90 -5.28 12.37
CA GLU A 312 -22.61 -4.13 12.98
C GLU A 312 -22.98 -3.10 11.91
N TYR A 313 -22.05 -2.80 11.00
CA TYR A 313 -22.31 -1.89 9.88
C TYR A 313 -23.41 -2.40 8.95
N LEU A 314 -23.45 -3.67 8.59
CA LEU A 314 -24.54 -4.19 7.76
C LEU A 314 -25.91 -4.15 8.46
N LEU A 315 -25.94 -4.25 9.79
CA LEU A 315 -27.17 -4.21 10.57
C LEU A 315 -27.71 -2.78 10.72
N GLN A 316 -26.82 -1.82 11.04
CA GLN A 316 -27.20 -0.42 11.31
C GLN A 316 -26.12 0.55 10.78
N PRO A 317 -26.03 0.76 9.45
CA PRO A 317 -24.88 1.43 8.83
C PRO A 317 -24.59 2.82 9.39
N SER A 318 -25.60 3.70 9.45
CA SER A 318 -25.38 5.08 9.91
C SER A 318 -25.14 5.13 11.42
N LYS A 319 -25.79 4.24 12.18
CA LYS A 319 -25.66 4.21 13.63
C LYS A 319 -24.32 3.64 14.08
N SER A 320 -23.78 2.62 13.41
CA SER A 320 -22.47 2.08 13.75
C SER A 320 -21.35 3.10 13.52
N LEU A 321 -21.38 3.82 12.39
CA LEU A 321 -20.43 4.91 12.10
C LEU A 321 -20.55 6.03 13.15
N LYS A 322 -21.78 6.44 13.48
CA LYS A 322 -22.06 7.44 14.52
C LYS A 322 -21.49 7.03 15.87
N ASN A 323 -21.77 5.80 16.29
CA ASN A 323 -21.33 5.29 17.57
C ASN A 323 -19.80 5.26 17.64
N ALA A 324 -19.14 4.80 16.59
CA ALA A 324 -17.68 4.71 16.51
C ALA A 324 -16.99 6.09 16.60
N ILE A 325 -17.60 7.15 16.04
CA ILE A 325 -17.09 8.52 16.17
C ILE A 325 -17.37 9.07 17.57
N ASN A 326 -18.62 8.94 18.05
CA ASN A 326 -19.03 9.51 19.34
C ASN A 326 -18.40 8.82 20.55
N SER A 327 -17.90 7.58 20.39
CA SER A 327 -17.20 6.87 21.46
C SER A 327 -15.77 7.37 21.66
N LEU A 328 -15.21 8.16 20.73
CA LEU A 328 -13.86 8.70 20.87
C LEU A 328 -13.84 9.87 21.84
N THR A 329 -12.92 9.80 22.80
CA THR A 329 -12.50 10.96 23.58
C THR A 329 -11.70 11.93 22.71
N LEU A 330 -11.57 13.18 23.15
CA LEU A 330 -10.75 14.18 22.46
C LEU A 330 -9.27 13.75 22.37
N GLU A 331 -8.77 13.08 23.40
CA GLU A 331 -7.40 12.56 23.46
C GLU A 331 -7.18 11.44 22.44
N GLU A 332 -8.10 10.46 22.35
CA GLU A 332 -8.04 9.41 21.34
C GLU A 332 -8.13 9.98 19.92
N LEU A 333 -8.99 10.98 19.71
CA LEU A 333 -9.11 11.65 18.43
C LEU A 333 -7.80 12.36 18.04
N GLN A 334 -7.20 13.11 18.96
CA GLN A 334 -5.92 13.78 18.74
C GLN A 334 -4.80 12.77 18.47
N SER A 335 -4.76 11.66 19.21
CA SER A 335 -3.80 10.57 18.98
C SER A 335 -3.95 9.99 17.57
N LYS A 336 -5.18 9.77 17.09
CA LYS A 336 -5.45 9.27 15.73
C LYS A 336 -5.05 10.26 14.65
N VAL A 337 -5.28 11.56 14.86
CA VAL A 337 -4.80 12.61 13.93
C VAL A 337 -3.28 12.63 13.86
N ASN A 338 -2.59 12.50 15.00
CA ASN A 338 -1.13 12.39 15.02
C ASN A 338 -0.63 11.15 14.26
N GLY A 339 -1.31 10.01 14.41
CA GLY A 339 -1.02 8.80 13.63
C GLY A 339 -1.23 9.01 12.12
N LEU A 340 -2.30 9.72 11.73
CA LEU A 340 -2.57 10.10 10.35
C LEU A 340 -1.47 11.00 9.78
N ALA A 341 -1.03 12.02 10.54
CA ALA A 341 0.07 12.90 10.14
C ALA A 341 1.40 12.14 9.97
N LEU A 342 1.69 11.18 10.85
CA LEU A 342 2.84 10.31 10.70
C LEU A 342 2.73 9.44 9.44
N LEU A 343 1.56 8.85 9.20
CA LEU A 343 1.33 8.02 8.02
C LEU A 343 1.44 8.84 6.72
N GLN A 344 0.99 10.09 6.70
CA GLN A 344 1.22 11.00 5.57
C GLN A 344 2.71 11.17 5.30
N ARG A 345 3.52 11.39 6.32
CA ARG A 345 4.98 11.53 6.17
C ARG A 345 5.63 10.24 5.66
N ILE A 346 5.11 9.08 6.02
CA ILE A 346 5.64 7.78 5.58
C ILE A 346 5.25 7.46 4.13
N LEU A 347 3.99 7.70 3.74
CA LEU A 347 3.46 7.23 2.45
C LEU A 347 3.48 8.27 1.32
N VAL A 348 3.43 9.55 1.66
CA VAL A 348 3.38 10.65 0.70
C VAL A 348 4.80 11.08 0.37
N LEU A 349 5.27 10.73 -0.83
CA LEU A 349 6.65 10.94 -1.28
C LEU A 349 6.95 12.44 -1.42
N ASP A 350 5.98 13.22 -1.89
CA ASP A 350 6.08 14.69 -2.03
C ASP A 350 5.83 15.45 -0.72
N HIS A 351 5.72 14.76 0.43
CA HIS A 351 5.59 15.41 1.72
C HIS A 351 6.87 16.22 2.06
N PRO A 352 6.78 17.50 2.46
CA PRO A 352 7.96 18.34 2.73
C PRO A 352 8.91 17.78 3.80
N LYS A 353 8.32 17.08 4.79
CA LYS A 353 9.01 16.34 5.86
C LYS A 353 8.91 14.81 5.70
N SER A 354 8.95 14.32 4.45
CA SER A 354 8.81 12.89 4.16
C SER A 354 9.77 12.04 5.00
N LEU A 355 9.22 10.96 5.55
CA LEU A 355 9.90 9.90 6.29
C LEU A 355 9.89 8.58 5.50
N PHE A 356 9.48 8.59 4.22
CA PHE A 356 9.39 7.38 3.40
C PHE A 356 10.69 6.57 3.44
N ILE A 357 11.84 7.19 3.16
CA ILE A 357 13.12 6.47 3.10
C ILE A 357 13.53 5.87 4.47
N PRO A 358 13.56 6.64 5.59
CA PRO A 358 13.78 6.06 6.91
C PRO A 358 12.83 4.91 7.25
N ALA A 359 11.53 5.09 6.98
CA ALA A 359 10.52 4.07 7.25
C ALA A 359 10.71 2.82 6.39
N PHE A 360 11.08 2.99 5.12
CA PHE A 360 11.33 1.91 4.17
C PHE A 360 12.54 1.07 4.58
N VAL A 361 13.63 1.73 4.97
CA VAL A 361 14.85 1.07 5.47
C VAL A 361 14.55 0.31 6.77
N HIS A 362 13.81 0.93 7.69
CA HIS A 362 13.41 0.31 8.95
C HIS A 362 12.55 -0.94 8.74
N GLU A 363 11.50 -0.83 7.93
CA GLU A 363 10.59 -1.95 7.65
C GLU A 363 11.36 -3.07 6.93
N THR A 364 12.16 -2.76 5.92
CA THR A 364 12.97 -3.76 5.19
C THR A 364 13.86 -4.57 6.12
N THR A 365 14.67 -3.90 6.94
CA THR A 365 15.61 -4.57 7.84
C THR A 365 14.94 -5.30 9.00
N THR A 366 13.80 -4.79 9.46
CA THR A 366 12.98 -5.50 10.46
C THR A 366 12.47 -6.81 9.87
N ARG A 367 11.96 -6.78 8.63
CA ARG A 367 11.41 -7.97 7.94
C ARG A 367 12.48 -8.98 7.52
N GLN A 368 13.73 -8.55 7.31
CA GLN A 368 14.87 -9.46 7.14
C GLN A 368 15.18 -10.25 8.42
N LYS A 369 14.96 -9.65 9.60
CA LYS A 369 15.24 -10.29 10.90
C LYS A 369 14.10 -11.17 11.40
N ASP A 370 12.90 -11.04 10.83
CA ASP A 370 11.75 -11.83 11.23
C ASP A 370 11.92 -13.31 10.86
N LYS A 371 11.69 -14.18 11.86
CA LYS A 371 11.73 -15.64 11.68
C LYS A 371 10.50 -16.18 10.94
N PHE A 372 9.39 -15.43 10.96
CA PHE A 372 8.12 -15.78 10.33
C PHE A 372 7.54 -14.60 9.55
N PRO A 373 8.24 -14.10 8.51
CA PRO A 373 7.88 -12.88 7.78
C PRO A 373 6.54 -12.94 7.03
N TYR A 374 5.92 -14.12 6.95
CA TYR A 374 4.66 -14.39 6.27
C TYR A 374 3.48 -14.69 7.20
N LEU A 375 3.71 -14.89 8.50
CA LEU A 375 2.62 -15.12 9.44
C LEU A 375 2.05 -13.78 9.91
N PHE A 376 0.76 -13.56 9.64
CA PHE A 376 -0.02 -12.43 10.11
C PHE A 376 -0.37 -12.54 11.62
N GLU A 377 0.51 -13.14 12.42
CA GLU A 377 0.21 -13.38 13.83
C GLU A 377 0.34 -12.09 14.64
N ASP A 378 -0.83 -11.62 15.11
CA ASP A 378 -1.01 -10.55 16.08
C ASP A 378 -0.46 -10.97 17.45
N ASP A 379 0.43 -10.16 18.04
CA ASP A 379 0.34 -9.71 19.45
C ASP A 379 1.41 -8.66 19.87
N HIS A 380 1.84 -7.76 18.97
CA HIS A 380 2.71 -6.66 19.41
C HIS A 380 1.86 -5.48 19.92
N PRO A 381 2.02 -4.99 21.16
CA PRO A 381 1.29 -3.82 21.66
C PRO A 381 1.58 -2.56 20.83
N SER A 382 0.62 -1.63 20.77
CA SER A 382 0.75 -0.36 20.01
C SER A 382 1.97 0.44 20.50
N ARG A 383 2.85 0.82 19.58
CA ARG A 383 4.15 1.46 19.86
C ARG A 383 4.13 2.98 19.69
N LEU A 384 2.97 3.63 19.88
CA LEU A 384 2.84 5.08 19.69
C LEU A 384 3.89 5.90 20.45
N GLN A 385 4.24 5.46 21.65
CA GLN A 385 5.29 6.06 22.49
C GLN A 385 6.72 5.77 21.98
N GLU A 386 6.96 4.61 21.38
CA GLU A 386 8.25 4.32 20.73
C GLU A 386 8.45 5.20 19.48
N TYR A 387 7.42 5.76 18.85
CA TYR A 387 7.58 6.64 17.68
C TYR A 387 8.11 8.04 18.01
N GLN A 388 7.65 8.63 19.11
CA GLN A 388 8.29 9.85 19.63
C GLN A 388 9.78 9.62 19.94
N SER A 389 10.16 8.36 20.18
CA SER A 389 11.54 7.93 20.25
C SER A 389 12.14 7.63 18.87
N PHE A 390 11.41 7.04 17.92
CA PHE A 390 11.86 6.73 16.55
C PHE A 390 12.34 7.99 15.82
N GLU A 391 11.57 9.09 15.85
CA GLU A 391 12.00 10.34 15.23
C GLU A 391 13.28 10.92 15.85
N ARG A 392 13.47 10.72 17.16
CA ARG A 392 14.66 11.18 17.91
C ARG A 392 15.84 10.22 17.79
N ASN A 393 15.59 8.93 17.65
CA ASN A 393 16.58 7.86 17.75
C ASN A 393 17.07 7.36 16.39
N PHE A 394 16.29 7.51 15.30
CA PHE A 394 16.74 7.10 13.97
C PHE A 394 17.98 7.86 13.50
N TYR A 395 18.18 9.08 14.01
CA TYR A 395 19.38 9.88 13.76
C TYR A 395 20.50 9.66 14.79
N VAL A 396 20.30 8.76 15.79
CA VAL A 396 21.17 8.65 16.99
C VAL A 396 21.59 7.20 17.30
N THR A 397 21.12 6.18 16.56
CA THR A 397 21.62 4.81 16.73
C THR A 397 23.08 4.68 16.28
N HIS A 398 23.86 3.86 17.01
CA HIS A 398 25.32 3.82 16.93
C HIS A 398 25.89 3.12 15.68
N ASP A 399 25.08 2.38 14.92
CA ASP A 399 25.43 1.86 13.61
C ASP A 399 24.31 2.24 12.62
N PRO A 400 24.58 3.10 11.61
CA PRO A 400 23.57 3.43 10.61
C PRO A 400 23.28 2.19 9.77
N ILE A 401 21.99 1.91 9.55
CA ILE A 401 21.59 0.92 8.54
C ILE A 401 21.84 1.56 7.17
N LEU A 402 22.64 0.92 6.35
CA LEU A 402 23.09 1.42 5.05
C LEU A 402 22.46 0.61 3.93
N TRP A 403 21.92 1.30 2.94
CA TRP A 403 21.42 0.68 1.71
C TRP A 403 22.08 1.30 0.48
N THR A 404 22.05 0.61 -0.65
CA THR A 404 22.62 1.11 -1.92
C THR A 404 21.75 0.72 -3.13
N PHE A 405 22.08 1.29 -4.28
CA PHE A 405 21.58 0.85 -5.59
C PHE A 405 22.59 -0.05 -6.28
N ALA A 406 22.08 -1.06 -7.00
CA ALA A 406 22.87 -1.89 -7.91
C ALA A 406 23.44 -1.09 -9.09
#